data_AF-W1Y6Z6-F1
#
_entry.id   AF-W1Y6Z6-F1
#
_cell.length_a   1.000
_cell.length_b   1.000
_cell.length_c   1.000
_cell.angle_alpha   90.00
_cell.angle_beta   90.00
_cell.angle_gamma   90.00
#
_symmetry.space_group_name_H-M   'P 1'
#
loop_
_entity.id
_entity.type
_entity.pdbx_description
1 polymer ?
#
loop_
_entity_poly.entity_id
_entity_poly.type
_entity_poly.pdbx_seq_one_letter_code
_entity_poly.pdbx_strand_id
1 'polypeptide(L)'
;VFPAIDEIKLEQDKVTLVLFEPNAKGNGLSKDLQDFYEYTKYKNRVMFLSGNKDTMDKLLQSSKEYRGMKIIISTMDKERTPKNNPQYQQAQDKLDKIKLSILQASRETFSKIYYPSSRGLISADFLMEFKENNYNGEEQIIKVLTDRRKFEKDVSGDTFRKKCEDRIFTQKQMRFIDIKERAAMDGKWQWHIPSALETLKNNMVSKDIWRENGGYIEKGPFIKKTQVIIREVYRDSETGEVTLSIKNIYGDKVYYDIDSDPTSASMQVEDLNNFKTKELKLDFLCVDSSGVNETGEVYHWKNKIELKYSEFIKNNNRYMELKAIPDATIKYTSAVSF
;
A
#
# COMPACT_ATOMS: atom_id res chain seq x y z
N VAL A 1 26.39 3.40 30.90
CA VAL A 1 25.44 2.62 31.72
C VAL A 1 24.33 2.21 30.78
N PHE A 2 24.12 0.91 30.58
CA PHE A 2 23.00 0.42 29.77
C PHE A 2 21.70 0.62 30.55
N PRO A 3 20.57 0.85 29.85
CA PRO A 3 19.30 1.02 30.53
C PRO A 3 18.92 -0.24 31.31
N ALA A 4 18.27 -0.06 32.45
CA ALA A 4 17.57 -1.17 33.08
C ALA A 4 16.37 -1.58 32.21
N ILE A 5 15.91 -2.83 32.36
CA ILE A 5 14.88 -3.38 31.46
C ILE A 5 13.54 -2.64 31.61
N ASP A 6 13.22 -2.22 32.83
CA ASP A 6 12.05 -1.41 33.18
C ASP A 6 12.12 0.04 32.65
N GLU A 7 13.32 0.52 32.27
CA GLU A 7 13.49 1.84 31.65
C GLU A 7 13.20 1.82 30.13
N ILE A 8 13.10 0.64 29.51
CA ILE A 8 12.85 0.53 28.07
C ILE A 8 11.39 0.87 27.77
N LYS A 9 11.15 2.05 27.23
CA LYS A 9 9.84 2.49 26.75
C LYS A 9 9.75 2.34 25.23
N LEU A 10 8.79 1.55 24.77
CA LEU A 10 8.50 1.39 23.35
C LEU A 10 7.33 2.28 22.94
N GLU A 11 7.45 2.91 21.78
CA GLU A 11 6.42 3.75 21.19
C GLU A 11 5.85 3.08 19.93
N GLN A 12 4.59 3.37 19.62
CA GLN A 12 3.93 2.83 18.41
C GLN A 12 4.62 3.27 17.11
N ASP A 13 5.20 4.46 17.08
CA ASP A 13 5.67 5.10 15.85
C ASP A 13 7.20 5.13 15.70
N LYS A 14 7.93 4.60 16.69
CA LYS A 14 9.40 4.61 16.69
C LYS A 14 9.94 3.23 16.96
N VAL A 15 10.98 2.87 16.21
CA VAL A 15 11.77 1.66 16.49
C VAL A 15 12.89 2.04 17.45
N THR A 16 12.92 1.41 18.62
CA THR A 16 13.95 1.61 19.63
C THR A 16 15.09 0.64 19.42
N LEU A 17 16.32 1.18 19.28
CA LEU A 17 17.55 0.40 19.36
C LEU A 17 18.03 0.37 20.81
N VAL A 18 18.14 -0.83 21.37
CA VAL A 18 18.67 -1.01 22.73
C VAL A 18 20.02 -1.71 22.67
N LEU A 19 21.03 -1.09 23.27
CA LEU A 19 22.36 -1.68 23.39
C LEU A 19 22.43 -2.45 24.71
N PHE A 20 22.97 -3.67 24.67
CA PHE A 20 23.13 -4.50 25.86
C PHE A 20 24.44 -5.27 25.83
N GLU A 21 24.90 -5.62 27.04
CA GLU A 21 26.10 -6.44 27.23
C GLU A 21 25.92 -7.81 26.56
N PRO A 22 26.98 -8.35 25.93
CA PRO A 22 27.00 -9.74 25.46
C PRO A 22 26.65 -10.69 26.60
N ASN A 23 25.89 -11.73 26.29
CA ASN A 23 25.57 -12.76 27.28
C ASN A 23 26.82 -13.62 27.55
N ALA A 24 27.51 -13.35 28.66
CA ALA A 24 28.69 -14.11 29.05
C ALA A 24 28.40 -15.59 29.37
N LYS A 25 27.15 -15.94 29.69
CA LYS A 25 26.74 -17.27 30.18
C LYS A 25 26.07 -18.16 29.12
N GLY A 26 25.90 -17.69 27.89
CA GLY A 26 25.22 -18.46 26.85
C GLY A 26 25.20 -17.81 25.48
N ASN A 27 24.69 -18.53 24.49
CA ASN A 27 24.52 -18.00 23.14
C ASN A 27 23.24 -17.17 23.05
N GLY A 28 23.32 -15.95 22.52
CA GLY A 28 22.14 -15.11 22.26
C GLY A 28 21.90 -14.01 23.30
N LEU A 29 20.68 -13.46 23.31
CA LEU A 29 20.28 -12.48 24.33
C LEU A 29 20.12 -13.12 25.71
N SER A 30 20.25 -12.33 26.76
CA SER A 30 19.93 -12.75 28.13
C SER A 30 18.46 -13.13 28.26
N LYS A 31 18.15 -13.96 29.27
CA LYS A 31 16.77 -14.39 29.55
C LYS A 31 15.85 -13.18 29.78
N ASP A 32 16.29 -12.20 30.55
CA ASP A 32 15.47 -11.04 30.89
C ASP A 32 15.11 -10.20 29.64
N LEU A 33 15.98 -10.14 28.63
CA LEU A 33 15.68 -9.46 27.35
C LEU A 33 14.74 -10.26 26.47
N GLN A 34 14.85 -11.59 26.50
CA GLN A 34 13.90 -12.47 25.82
C GLN A 34 12.52 -12.33 26.46
N ASP A 35 12.44 -12.36 27.78
CA ASP A 35 11.19 -12.19 28.53
C ASP A 35 10.60 -10.79 28.27
N PHE A 36 11.41 -9.72 28.31
CA PHE A 36 10.97 -8.38 27.92
C PHE A 36 10.35 -8.34 26.53
N TYR A 37 11.00 -8.96 25.53
CA TYR A 37 10.49 -9.03 24.17
C TYR A 37 9.19 -9.85 24.09
N GLU A 38 9.08 -10.94 24.85
CA GLU A 38 7.88 -11.78 24.81
C GLU A 38 6.66 -11.15 25.47
N TYR A 39 6.86 -10.30 26.49
CA TYR A 39 5.78 -9.64 27.21
C TYR A 39 5.47 -8.22 26.72
N THR A 40 6.32 -7.61 25.88
CA THR A 40 6.02 -6.28 25.35
C THR A 40 4.91 -6.31 24.30
N LYS A 41 4.06 -5.26 24.31
CA LYS A 41 3.00 -5.06 23.32
C LYS A 41 3.60 -4.79 21.94
N TYR A 42 4.53 -3.85 21.86
CA TYR A 42 5.11 -3.39 20.59
C TYR A 42 6.34 -4.22 20.20
N LYS A 43 6.15 -5.53 20.05
CA LYS A 43 7.22 -6.47 19.66
C LYS A 43 7.91 -6.04 18.37
N ASN A 44 7.19 -5.40 17.45
CA ASN A 44 7.74 -4.89 16.21
C ASN A 44 8.34 -3.47 16.31
N ARG A 45 8.70 -2.99 17.50
CA ARG A 45 9.29 -1.65 17.74
C ARG A 45 10.56 -1.68 18.57
N VAL A 46 11.21 -2.83 18.67
CA VAL A 46 12.50 -2.96 19.36
C VAL A 46 13.49 -3.77 18.53
N MET A 47 14.75 -3.37 18.56
CA MET A 47 15.90 -4.19 18.18
C MET A 47 16.97 -4.09 19.26
N PHE A 48 17.81 -5.12 19.34
CA PHE A 48 18.91 -5.17 20.29
C PHE A 48 20.24 -5.25 19.56
N LEU A 49 21.22 -4.47 19.99
CA LEU A 49 22.60 -4.56 19.53
C LEU A 49 23.46 -5.09 20.67
N SER A 50 24.08 -6.24 20.44
CA SER A 50 24.89 -6.98 21.41
C SER A 50 25.95 -7.81 20.67
N GLY A 51 26.57 -8.79 21.32
CA GLY A 51 27.55 -9.68 20.71
C GLY A 51 27.58 -11.06 21.37
N ASN A 52 28.51 -11.89 20.92
CA ASN A 52 28.66 -13.27 21.39
C ASN A 52 29.86 -13.48 22.32
N LYS A 53 30.74 -12.49 22.44
CA LYS A 53 32.00 -12.63 23.14
C LYS A 53 31.97 -11.80 24.42
N ASP A 54 32.62 -12.33 25.45
CA ASP A 54 32.88 -11.58 26.67
C ASP A 54 34.03 -10.57 26.44
N THR A 55 33.74 -9.52 25.69
CA THR A 55 34.67 -8.41 25.39
C THR A 55 34.25 -7.11 26.05
N MET A 56 33.19 -7.15 26.87
CA MET A 56 32.64 -5.97 27.54
C MET A 56 33.67 -5.34 28.47
N ASP A 57 34.46 -6.16 29.19
CA ASP A 57 35.52 -5.68 30.08
C ASP A 57 36.56 -4.82 29.35
N LYS A 58 36.95 -5.21 28.12
CA LYS A 58 37.87 -4.41 27.30
C LYS A 58 37.26 -3.06 26.94
N LEU A 59 36.00 -3.05 26.53
CA LEU A 59 35.29 -1.81 26.19
C LEU A 59 35.16 -0.90 27.42
N LEU A 60 34.81 -1.46 28.58
CA LEU A 60 34.73 -0.72 29.84
C LEU A 60 36.08 -0.16 30.26
N GLN A 61 37.16 -0.95 30.13
CA GLN A 61 38.51 -0.51 30.45
C GLN A 61 38.96 0.64 29.55
N SER A 62 38.86 0.50 28.22
CA SER A 62 39.20 1.58 27.29
C SER A 62 38.34 2.83 27.50
N SER A 63 37.07 2.68 27.89
CA SER A 63 36.18 3.80 28.22
C SER A 63 36.59 4.52 29.51
N LYS A 64 37.02 3.78 30.55
CA LYS A 64 37.56 4.37 31.79
C LYS A 64 38.84 5.16 31.50
N GLU A 65 39.74 4.59 30.71
CA GLU A 65 40.98 5.25 30.28
C GLU A 65 40.71 6.52 29.49
N TYR A 66 39.72 6.50 28.59
CA TYR A 66 39.31 7.69 27.84
C TYR A 66 38.79 8.79 28.74
N ARG A 67 37.93 8.45 29.71
CA ARG A 67 37.43 9.43 30.69
C ARG A 67 38.57 10.01 31.52
N GLY A 68 39.48 9.17 32.00
CA GLY A 68 40.67 9.61 32.73
C GLY A 68 41.54 10.56 31.91
N MET A 69 41.82 10.21 30.65
CA MET A 69 42.64 11.05 29.76
C MET A 69 41.95 12.38 29.41
N LYS A 70 40.63 12.37 29.21
CA LYS A 70 39.84 13.60 29.02
C LYS A 70 39.92 14.53 30.22
N ILE A 71 39.92 13.99 31.44
CA ILE A 71 40.09 14.78 32.66
C ILE A 71 41.49 15.40 32.70
N ILE A 72 42.54 14.61 32.42
CA ILE A 72 43.93 15.09 32.38
C ILE A 72 44.08 16.27 31.40
N ILE A 73 43.62 16.10 30.16
CA ILE A 73 43.67 17.16 29.14
C ILE A 73 42.87 18.39 29.58
N SER A 74 41.68 18.19 30.15
CA SER A 74 40.87 19.29 30.67
C SER A 74 41.56 20.05 31.81
N THR A 75 42.33 19.38 32.67
CA THR A 75 43.15 20.03 33.71
C THR A 75 44.29 20.82 33.09
N MET A 76 45.01 20.25 32.12
CA MET A 76 46.08 20.96 31.39
C MET A 76 45.57 22.22 30.68
N ASP A 77 44.36 22.15 30.09
CA ASP A 77 43.68 23.29 29.48
C ASP A 77 43.37 24.39 30.52
N LYS A 78 42.88 24.00 31.71
CA LYS A 78 42.59 24.94 32.82
C LYS A 78 43.86 25.62 33.35
N GLU A 79 44.96 24.88 33.40
CA GLU A 79 46.28 25.39 33.79
C GLU A 79 46.96 26.21 32.68
N ARG A 80 46.30 26.38 31.52
CA ARG A 80 46.81 27.10 30.34
C ARG A 80 48.13 26.52 29.82
N THR A 81 48.29 25.21 29.93
CA THR A 81 49.44 24.50 29.35
C THR A 81 49.47 24.74 27.84
N PRO A 82 50.58 25.25 27.27
CA PRO A 82 50.68 25.46 25.82
C PRO A 82 50.50 24.14 25.04
N LYS A 83 49.76 24.17 23.92
CA LYS A 83 49.51 22.96 23.11
C LYS A 83 50.75 22.36 22.46
N ASN A 84 51.82 23.15 22.31
CA ASN A 84 53.12 22.70 21.85
C ASN A 84 53.99 22.11 22.97
N ASN A 85 53.50 22.08 24.21
CA ASN A 85 54.18 21.42 25.33
C ASN A 85 54.26 19.91 25.04
N PRO A 86 55.43 19.27 25.19
CA PRO A 86 55.60 17.84 24.96
C PRO A 86 54.61 16.95 25.74
N GLN A 87 54.27 17.31 26.99
CA GLN A 87 53.31 16.56 27.80
C GLN A 87 51.87 16.67 27.25
N TYR A 88 51.51 17.84 26.72
CA TYR A 88 50.20 18.05 26.09
C TYR A 88 50.08 17.23 24.80
N GLN A 89 51.12 17.25 23.96
CA GLN A 89 51.16 16.45 22.74
C GLN A 89 51.09 14.95 23.05
N GLN A 90 51.85 14.46 24.03
CA GLN A 90 51.79 13.06 24.46
C GLN A 90 50.40 12.66 25.00
N ALA A 91 49.75 13.55 25.76
CA ALA A 91 48.39 13.30 26.25
C ALA A 91 47.39 13.20 25.10
N GLN A 92 47.53 14.07 24.08
CA GLN A 92 46.70 14.05 22.88
C GLN A 92 46.92 12.77 22.05
N ASP A 93 48.17 12.38 21.81
CA ASP A 93 48.52 11.14 21.12
C ASP A 93 47.96 9.90 21.84
N LYS A 94 48.05 9.90 23.18
CA LYS A 94 47.50 8.82 24.00
C LYS A 94 45.98 8.79 23.95
N LEU A 95 45.33 9.96 23.96
CA LEU A 95 43.88 10.05 23.78
C LEU A 95 43.45 9.45 22.44
N ASP A 96 44.18 9.73 21.37
CA ASP A 96 43.85 9.22 20.03
C ASP A 96 44.07 7.70 19.92
N LYS A 97 45.12 7.15 20.56
CA LYS A 97 45.28 5.69 20.70
C LYS A 97 44.13 5.05 21.49
N ILE A 98 43.69 5.68 22.58
CA ILE A 98 42.55 5.19 23.38
C ILE A 98 41.26 5.22 22.56
N LYS A 99 41.02 6.26 21.75
CA LYS A 99 39.85 6.30 20.86
C LYS A 99 39.85 5.10 19.90
N LEU A 100 40.98 4.81 19.26
CA LEU A 100 41.09 3.63 18.38
C LEU A 100 40.80 2.33 19.14
N SER A 101 41.31 2.19 20.37
CA SER A 101 41.02 1.04 21.23
C SER A 101 39.53 0.90 21.56
N ILE A 102 38.83 2.01 21.87
CA ILE A 102 37.38 2.01 22.09
C ILE A 102 36.65 1.54 20.83
N LEU A 103 37.02 2.06 19.66
CA LEU A 103 36.38 1.67 18.41
C LEU A 103 36.56 0.17 18.15
N GLN A 104 37.78 -0.34 18.32
CA GLN A 104 38.06 -1.77 18.18
C GLN A 104 37.26 -2.62 19.18
N ALA A 105 37.27 -2.25 20.46
CA ALA A 105 36.52 -2.97 21.49
C ALA A 105 35.01 -2.91 21.25
N SER A 106 34.49 -1.80 20.72
CA SER A 106 33.07 -1.66 20.34
C SER A 106 32.70 -2.60 19.20
N ARG A 107 33.54 -2.69 18.15
CA ARG A 107 33.36 -3.62 17.03
C ARG A 107 33.33 -5.08 17.49
N GLU A 108 34.21 -5.44 18.42
CA GLU A 108 34.30 -6.79 18.97
C GLU A 108 33.10 -7.13 19.87
N THR A 109 32.60 -6.14 20.63
CA THR A 109 31.52 -6.30 21.62
C THR A 109 30.14 -6.31 20.98
N PHE A 110 29.89 -5.43 20.01
CA PHE A 110 28.59 -5.28 19.36
C PHE A 110 28.63 -5.86 17.96
N SER A 111 28.65 -7.20 17.88
CA SER A 111 28.81 -7.94 16.64
C SER A 111 27.50 -8.52 16.08
N LYS A 112 26.36 -8.33 16.76
CA LYS A 112 25.06 -8.90 16.39
C LYS A 112 23.90 -7.96 16.64
N ILE A 113 22.98 -7.95 15.68
CA ILE A 113 21.68 -7.29 15.79
C ILE A 113 20.58 -8.33 15.93
N TYR A 114 19.69 -8.13 16.90
CA TYR A 114 18.50 -8.93 17.12
C TYR A 114 17.26 -8.11 16.77
N TYR A 115 16.37 -8.68 15.97
CA TYR A 115 15.19 -7.97 15.46
C TYR A 115 13.99 -8.92 15.31
N PRO A 116 12.76 -8.39 15.38
CA PRO A 116 11.54 -9.18 15.31
C PRO A 116 11.29 -9.76 13.91
N SER A 117 10.78 -10.98 13.87
CA SER A 117 10.36 -11.69 12.67
C SER A 117 9.02 -12.42 12.89
N SER A 118 8.54 -13.13 11.87
CA SER A 118 7.36 -13.99 12.01
C SER A 118 7.54 -15.18 12.97
N ARG A 119 8.78 -15.52 13.33
CA ARG A 119 9.10 -16.63 14.26
C ARG A 119 9.56 -16.13 15.64
N GLY A 120 9.25 -14.87 15.97
CA GLY A 120 9.82 -14.20 17.13
C GLY A 120 11.15 -13.52 16.81
N LEU A 121 11.98 -13.35 17.82
CA LEU A 121 13.23 -12.61 17.71
C LEU A 121 14.32 -13.43 17.03
N ILE A 122 14.98 -12.87 16.01
CA ILE A 122 16.08 -13.51 15.28
C ILE A 122 17.31 -12.61 15.25
N SER A 123 18.47 -13.19 14.97
CA SER A 123 19.74 -12.46 14.92
C SER A 123 20.35 -12.39 13.52
N ALA A 124 21.06 -11.32 13.24
CA ALA A 124 22.01 -11.23 12.13
C ALA A 124 23.37 -10.71 12.64
N ASP A 125 24.44 -11.10 11.95
CA ASP A 125 25.76 -10.54 12.22
C ASP A 125 25.78 -9.06 11.81
N PHE A 126 26.39 -8.25 12.65
CA PHE A 126 26.54 -6.82 12.48
C PHE A 126 28.04 -6.51 12.46
N LEU A 127 28.57 -6.20 11.28
CA LEU A 127 29.96 -5.80 11.12
C LEU A 127 30.04 -4.29 11.06
N MET A 128 30.60 -3.69 12.09
CA MET A 128 30.94 -2.27 12.10
C MET A 128 32.12 -1.98 11.17
N GLU A 129 31.85 -1.30 10.08
CA GLU A 129 32.81 -0.83 9.07
C GLU A 129 33.12 0.66 9.25
N PHE A 130 34.40 1.02 9.30
CA PHE A 130 34.84 2.43 9.35
C PHE A 130 35.40 2.78 7.98
N LYS A 131 34.79 3.74 7.27
CA LYS A 131 35.25 4.20 5.96
C LYS A 131 35.74 5.63 6.08
N GLU A 132 36.98 5.90 5.68
CA GLU A 132 37.55 7.26 5.65
C GLU A 132 37.44 8.03 6.99
N ASN A 133 37.66 7.34 8.12
CA ASN A 133 37.46 7.88 9.48
C ASN A 133 36.01 8.32 9.80
N ASN A 134 35.03 8.01 8.95
CA ASN A 134 33.62 8.24 9.20
C ASN A 134 32.91 6.91 9.54
N TYR A 135 32.02 6.96 10.53
CA TYR A 135 31.20 5.82 10.94
C TYR A 135 29.74 6.23 11.00
N ASN A 136 28.93 5.64 10.12
CA ASN A 136 27.48 5.77 10.13
C ASN A 136 26.84 4.45 10.54
N GLY A 137 26.60 4.29 11.85
CA GLY A 137 25.99 3.08 12.40
C GLY A 137 24.54 2.88 11.93
N GLU A 138 23.78 3.96 11.74
CA GLU A 138 22.40 3.89 11.27
C GLU A 138 22.35 3.33 9.84
N GLU A 139 23.18 3.82 8.93
CA GLU A 139 23.24 3.33 7.56
C GLU A 139 23.62 1.83 7.51
N GLN A 140 24.55 1.41 8.36
CA GLN A 140 24.96 -0.01 8.44
C GLN A 140 23.84 -0.89 9.00
N ILE A 141 23.12 -0.42 10.02
CA ILE A 141 21.94 -1.12 10.55
C ILE A 141 20.87 -1.23 9.47
N ILE A 142 20.55 -0.14 8.77
CA ILE A 142 19.59 -0.12 7.67
C ILE A 142 20.02 -1.11 6.58
N LYS A 143 21.30 -1.15 6.22
CA LYS A 143 21.83 -2.09 5.24
C LYS A 143 21.59 -3.54 5.67
N VAL A 144 22.02 -3.91 6.88
CA VAL A 144 21.84 -5.26 7.43
C VAL A 144 20.35 -5.64 7.45
N LEU A 145 19.48 -4.75 7.92
CA LEU A 145 18.04 -5.01 7.98
C LEU A 145 17.40 -5.08 6.58
N THR A 146 17.91 -4.33 5.60
CA THR A 146 17.48 -4.40 4.20
C THR A 146 17.86 -5.75 3.58
N ASP A 147 19.11 -6.19 3.76
CA ASP A 147 19.61 -7.48 3.27
C ASP A 147 18.82 -8.65 3.87
N ARG A 148 18.40 -8.50 5.13
CA ARG A 148 17.53 -9.45 5.84
C ARG A 148 16.04 -9.28 5.54
N ARG A 149 15.67 -8.39 4.62
CA ARG A 149 14.29 -8.04 4.24
C ARG A 149 13.43 -7.58 5.41
N LYS A 150 14.03 -7.13 6.51
CA LYS A 150 13.31 -6.53 7.64
C LYS A 150 12.99 -5.05 7.38
N PHE A 151 13.86 -4.32 6.69
CA PHE A 151 13.62 -2.92 6.33
C PHE A 151 13.25 -2.80 4.83
N GLU A 152 12.19 -2.04 4.54
CA GLU A 152 11.71 -1.75 3.19
C GLU A 152 12.04 -0.30 2.83
N LYS A 153 12.78 -0.13 1.72
CA LYS A 153 13.15 1.20 1.21
C LYS A 153 12.13 1.72 0.21
N ASP A 154 11.52 0.84 -0.58
CA ASP A 154 10.49 1.23 -1.53
C ASP A 154 9.10 1.12 -0.90
N VAL A 155 8.59 2.29 -0.50
CA VAL A 155 7.27 2.44 0.11
C VAL A 155 6.23 3.07 -0.81
N SER A 156 6.60 3.34 -2.08
CA SER A 156 5.74 4.04 -3.03
C SER A 156 5.02 3.10 -4.01
N GLY A 157 5.52 1.87 -4.18
CA GLY A 157 4.98 0.89 -5.12
C GLY A 157 3.73 0.13 -4.66
N ASP A 158 3.04 -0.47 -5.63
CA ASP A 158 1.89 -1.37 -5.44
C ASP A 158 2.20 -2.56 -4.52
N THR A 159 3.45 -3.02 -4.53
CA THR A 159 3.95 -4.09 -3.66
C THR A 159 3.83 -3.72 -2.18
N PHE A 160 4.14 -2.48 -1.80
CA PHE A 160 4.02 -2.05 -0.40
C PHE A 160 2.56 -1.99 0.04
N ARG A 161 1.66 -1.51 -0.85
CA ARG A 161 0.20 -1.55 -0.62
C ARG A 161 -0.26 -2.98 -0.35
N LYS A 162 0.00 -3.91 -1.28
CA LYS A 162 -0.42 -5.32 -1.15
C LYS A 162 0.09 -5.95 0.14
N LYS A 163 1.38 -5.74 0.49
CA LYS A 163 1.92 -6.20 1.77
C LYS A 163 1.13 -5.64 2.96
N CYS A 164 0.77 -4.36 2.95
CA CYS A 164 -0.02 -3.73 4.01
C CYS A 164 -1.43 -4.36 4.10
N GLU A 165 -2.11 -4.49 2.95
CA GLU A 165 -3.45 -5.08 2.84
C GLU A 165 -3.53 -6.55 3.25
N ASP A 166 -2.45 -7.31 3.07
CA ASP A 166 -2.37 -8.74 3.38
C ASP A 166 -1.90 -9.03 4.80
N ARG A 167 -1.00 -8.20 5.34
CA ARG A 167 -0.32 -8.47 6.63
C ARG A 167 -0.89 -7.66 7.79
N ILE A 168 -1.31 -6.42 7.53
CA ILE A 168 -1.76 -5.51 8.58
C ILE A 168 -3.29 -5.47 8.66
N PHE A 169 -3.97 -5.31 7.54
CA PHE A 169 -5.43 -5.34 7.50
C PHE A 169 -5.95 -6.75 7.84
N THR A 170 -6.83 -6.84 8.83
CA THR A 170 -7.57 -8.07 9.18
C THR A 170 -9.03 -8.03 8.74
N GLN A 171 -9.52 -6.84 8.38
CA GLN A 171 -10.88 -6.59 7.95
C GLN A 171 -10.86 -5.66 6.73
N LYS A 172 -11.98 -5.59 6.02
CA LYS A 172 -12.11 -4.66 4.88
C LYS A 172 -11.98 -3.20 5.32
N GLN A 173 -12.49 -2.87 6.51
CA GLN A 173 -12.46 -1.53 7.09
C GLN A 173 -11.86 -1.57 8.50
N MET A 174 -10.93 -0.68 8.82
CA MET A 174 -10.27 -0.59 10.13
C MET A 174 -9.90 0.86 10.47
N ARG A 175 -9.82 1.22 11.75
CA ARG A 175 -9.30 2.54 12.14
C ARG A 175 -7.82 2.63 11.78
N PHE A 176 -7.39 3.78 11.27
CA PHE A 176 -5.99 3.97 10.89
C PHE A 176 -5.03 3.82 12.07
N ILE A 177 -5.46 4.21 13.28
CA ILE A 177 -4.67 4.00 14.50
C ILE A 177 -4.48 2.51 14.81
N ASP A 178 -5.48 1.67 14.56
CA ASP A 178 -5.40 0.21 14.75
C ASP A 178 -4.47 -0.41 13.70
N ILE A 179 -4.44 0.12 12.47
CA ILE A 179 -3.49 -0.28 11.42
C ILE A 179 -2.04 0.01 11.89
N LYS A 180 -1.77 1.21 12.39
CA LYS A 180 -0.45 1.58 12.95
C LYS A 180 -0.09 0.72 14.15
N GLU A 181 -1.06 0.40 15.01
CA GLU A 181 -0.86 -0.44 16.19
C GLU A 181 -0.48 -1.86 15.81
N ARG A 182 -1.20 -2.46 14.86
CA ARG A 182 -0.86 -3.78 14.32
C ARG A 182 0.52 -3.79 13.66
N ALA A 183 0.88 -2.75 12.92
CA ALA A 183 2.22 -2.61 12.36
C ALA A 183 3.31 -2.55 13.45
N ALA A 184 2.98 -2.07 14.66
CA ALA A 184 3.86 -2.03 15.83
C ALA A 184 3.91 -3.34 16.62
N MET A 185 2.88 -4.18 16.51
CA MET A 185 2.79 -5.46 17.22
C MET A 185 3.31 -6.64 16.38
N ASP A 186 3.04 -6.65 15.07
CA ASP A 186 3.34 -7.80 14.21
C ASP A 186 4.82 -7.82 13.76
N GLY A 187 5.60 -8.75 14.33
CA GLY A 187 7.00 -8.94 13.96
C GLY A 187 7.27 -9.34 12.51
N LYS A 188 6.25 -9.85 11.79
CA LYS A 188 6.34 -10.15 10.34
C LYS A 188 6.31 -8.87 9.49
N TRP A 189 5.78 -7.76 10.01
CA TRP A 189 5.74 -6.49 9.30
C TRP A 189 7.14 -5.92 9.13
N GLN A 190 7.43 -5.43 7.93
CA GLN A 190 8.73 -4.83 7.61
C GLN A 190 8.76 -3.39 8.15
N TRP A 191 9.91 -2.98 8.68
CA TRP A 191 10.14 -1.60 9.03
C TRP A 191 10.35 -0.74 7.79
N HIS A 192 10.09 0.53 7.95
CA HIS A 192 10.12 1.52 6.90
C HIS A 192 10.35 2.89 7.53
N ILE A 193 10.54 3.91 6.71
CA ILE A 193 10.59 5.29 7.19
C ILE A 193 9.29 5.69 7.91
N PRO A 194 9.33 6.56 8.94
CA PRO A 194 8.16 6.86 9.79
C PRO A 194 6.92 7.33 9.02
N SER A 195 7.10 8.10 7.94
CA SER A 195 6.00 8.64 7.14
C SER A 195 5.31 7.62 6.24
N ALA A 196 5.86 6.42 6.04
CA ALA A 196 5.44 5.52 4.96
C ALA A 196 3.96 5.11 5.02
N LEU A 197 3.42 4.82 6.21
CA LEU A 197 2.01 4.42 6.34
C LEU A 197 1.05 5.58 6.08
N GLU A 198 1.40 6.80 6.52
CA GLU A 198 0.61 8.01 6.24
C GLU A 198 0.66 8.35 4.75
N THR A 199 1.85 8.31 4.16
CA THR A 199 2.04 8.52 2.72
C THR A 199 1.28 7.48 1.91
N LEU A 200 1.32 6.20 2.30
CA LEU A 200 0.55 5.14 1.66
C LEU A 200 -0.96 5.42 1.76
N LYS A 201 -1.47 5.72 2.96
CA LYS A 201 -2.87 6.05 3.19
C LYS A 201 -3.32 7.19 2.27
N ASN A 202 -2.62 8.33 2.32
CA ASN A 202 -2.95 9.52 1.53
C ASN A 202 -2.92 9.23 0.02
N ASN A 203 -1.94 8.45 -0.44
CA ASN A 203 -1.83 8.05 -1.84
C ASN A 203 -2.93 7.09 -2.29
N MET A 204 -3.39 6.18 -1.43
CA MET A 204 -4.45 5.23 -1.79
C MET A 204 -5.83 5.88 -1.75
N VAL A 205 -6.05 6.80 -0.82
CA VAL A 205 -7.26 7.61 -0.74
C VAL A 205 -7.39 8.54 -1.95
N SER A 206 -6.31 9.23 -2.34
CA SER A 206 -6.35 10.13 -3.50
C SER A 206 -6.60 9.40 -4.83
N LYS A 207 -6.31 8.10 -4.90
CA LYS A 207 -6.54 7.24 -6.08
C LYS A 207 -7.89 6.50 -6.05
N ASP A 208 -8.76 6.74 -5.06
CA ASP A 208 -10.00 5.97 -4.78
C ASP A 208 -9.76 4.44 -4.70
N ILE A 209 -8.53 4.03 -4.32
CA ILE A 209 -8.21 2.62 -4.05
C ILE A 209 -8.66 2.27 -2.63
N TRP A 210 -8.43 3.19 -1.69
CA TRP A 210 -8.95 3.15 -0.33
C TRP A 210 -9.91 4.33 -0.11
N ARG A 211 -10.80 4.22 0.88
CA ARG A 211 -11.70 5.29 1.29
C ARG A 211 -11.54 5.57 2.77
N GLU A 212 -11.54 6.84 3.14
CA GLU A 212 -11.45 7.29 4.53
C GLU A 212 -12.78 7.87 5.00
N ASN A 213 -13.28 7.41 6.14
CA ASN A 213 -14.45 7.96 6.81
C ASN A 213 -14.26 7.91 8.33
N GLY A 214 -14.26 9.07 8.98
CA GLY A 214 -14.15 9.15 10.46
C GLY A 214 -12.91 8.48 11.04
N GLY A 215 -11.77 8.52 10.32
CA GLY A 215 -10.52 7.86 10.71
C GLY A 215 -10.48 6.34 10.44
N TYR A 216 -11.53 5.77 9.85
CA TYR A 216 -11.52 4.42 9.31
C TYR A 216 -11.05 4.43 7.86
N ILE A 217 -10.25 3.43 7.51
CA ILE A 217 -9.77 3.16 6.16
C ILE A 217 -10.44 1.87 5.69
N GLU A 218 -11.23 1.99 4.62
CA GLU A 218 -11.77 0.85 3.87
C GLU A 218 -10.89 0.59 2.65
N LYS A 219 -10.36 -0.64 2.53
CA LYS A 219 -9.65 -1.06 1.33
C LYS A 219 -10.63 -1.55 0.26
N GLY A 220 -10.31 -1.28 -1.00
CA GLY A 220 -11.03 -1.82 -2.14
C GLY A 220 -10.89 -3.34 -2.28
N PRO A 221 -11.54 -3.92 -3.30
CA PRO A 221 -12.37 -3.22 -4.29
C PRO A 221 -13.71 -2.75 -3.71
N PHE A 222 -14.23 -1.66 -4.26
CA PHE A 222 -15.56 -1.13 -3.95
C PHE A 222 -16.53 -1.62 -5.01
N ILE A 223 -17.33 -2.63 -4.66
CA ILE A 223 -18.35 -3.20 -5.54
C ILE A 223 -19.31 -2.09 -5.98
N LYS A 224 -19.51 -1.95 -7.29
CA LYS A 224 -20.54 -1.10 -7.89
C LYS A 224 -21.44 -1.95 -8.76
N LYS A 225 -22.63 -1.43 -9.08
CA LYS A 225 -23.52 -2.06 -10.07
C LYS A 225 -23.12 -1.61 -11.47
N THR A 226 -22.94 -2.56 -12.38
CA THR A 226 -22.71 -2.27 -13.80
C THR A 226 -23.90 -1.53 -14.40
N GLN A 227 -23.67 -0.70 -15.41
CA GLN A 227 -24.75 0.02 -16.10
C GLN A 227 -24.47 0.15 -17.59
N VAL A 228 -25.53 0.25 -18.38
CA VAL A 228 -25.50 0.60 -19.80
C VAL A 228 -26.13 1.98 -19.95
N ILE A 229 -25.45 2.89 -20.65
CA ILE A 229 -26.04 4.14 -21.13
C ILE A 229 -26.11 4.07 -22.65
N ILE A 230 -27.30 4.29 -23.20
CA ILE A 230 -27.54 4.27 -24.64
C ILE A 230 -27.89 5.67 -25.12
N ARG A 231 -27.24 6.10 -26.19
CA ARG A 231 -27.54 7.33 -26.91
C ARG A 231 -27.79 7.01 -28.38
N GLU A 232 -28.92 7.47 -28.90
CA GLU A 232 -29.19 7.47 -30.33
C GLU A 232 -28.30 8.53 -31.02
N VAL A 233 -27.51 8.09 -32.00
CA VAL A 233 -26.56 8.94 -32.75
C VAL A 233 -27.18 9.38 -34.06
N TYR A 234 -27.86 8.46 -34.74
CA TYR A 234 -28.46 8.68 -36.05
C TYR A 234 -29.65 7.74 -36.25
N ARG A 235 -30.64 8.19 -37.00
CA ARG A 235 -31.76 7.38 -37.47
C ARG A 235 -32.02 7.66 -38.94
N ASP A 236 -32.14 6.59 -39.72
CA ASP A 236 -32.55 6.66 -41.11
C ASP A 236 -34.08 6.82 -41.18
N SER A 237 -34.53 7.89 -41.83
CA SER A 237 -35.96 8.23 -41.97
C SER A 237 -36.73 7.38 -42.99
N GLU A 238 -36.04 6.60 -43.82
CA GLU A 238 -36.66 5.73 -44.82
C GLU A 238 -36.76 4.29 -44.34
N THR A 239 -35.74 3.81 -43.63
CA THR A 239 -35.64 2.41 -43.18
C THR A 239 -35.99 2.22 -41.71
N GLY A 240 -35.90 3.28 -40.89
CA GLY A 240 -36.08 3.20 -39.44
C GLY A 240 -34.89 2.56 -38.71
N GLU A 241 -33.79 2.29 -39.42
CA GLU A 241 -32.54 1.83 -38.82
C GLU A 241 -31.95 2.92 -37.94
N VAL A 242 -31.57 2.54 -36.73
CA VAL A 242 -30.99 3.44 -35.73
C VAL A 242 -29.55 3.01 -35.45
N THR A 243 -28.65 3.98 -35.39
CA THR A 243 -27.30 3.82 -34.87
C THR A 243 -27.24 4.29 -33.41
N LEU A 244 -26.85 3.39 -32.52
CA LEU A 244 -26.70 3.62 -31.09
C LEU A 244 -25.22 3.71 -30.70
N SER A 245 -24.91 4.66 -29.81
CA SER A 245 -23.68 4.70 -29.04
C SER A 245 -23.99 4.21 -27.63
N ILE A 246 -23.31 3.15 -27.23
CA ILE A 246 -23.50 2.38 -26.01
C ILE A 246 -22.27 2.62 -25.13
N LYS A 247 -22.48 3.02 -23.88
CA LYS A 247 -21.43 3.21 -22.89
C LYS A 247 -21.65 2.27 -21.72
N ASN A 248 -20.68 1.39 -21.50
CA ASN A 248 -20.57 0.56 -20.31
C ASN A 248 -20.01 1.36 -19.13
N ILE A 249 -20.60 1.18 -17.94
CA ILE A 249 -20.12 1.73 -16.68
C ILE A 249 -19.91 0.59 -15.70
N TYR A 250 -18.74 0.57 -15.05
CA TYR A 250 -18.32 -0.43 -14.05
C TYR A 250 -18.31 -1.89 -14.53
N GLY A 251 -18.41 -2.13 -15.84
CA GLY A 251 -18.20 -3.42 -16.49
C GLY A 251 -17.51 -3.23 -17.85
N ASP A 252 -17.11 -4.31 -18.50
CA ASP A 252 -16.31 -4.31 -19.73
C ASP A 252 -17.01 -4.93 -20.94
N LYS A 253 -18.08 -5.71 -20.72
CA LYS A 253 -18.86 -6.34 -21.79
C LYS A 253 -20.32 -5.92 -21.74
N VAL A 254 -20.91 -5.68 -22.92
CA VAL A 254 -22.34 -5.44 -23.06
C VAL A 254 -22.95 -6.55 -23.89
N TYR A 255 -23.98 -7.18 -23.37
CA TYR A 255 -24.79 -8.19 -24.02
C TYR A 255 -26.16 -7.61 -24.36
N TYR A 256 -26.80 -8.11 -25.41
CA TYR A 256 -28.13 -7.69 -25.81
C TYR A 256 -28.98 -8.85 -26.28
N ASP A 257 -30.29 -8.67 -26.17
CA ASP A 257 -31.31 -9.60 -26.62
C ASP A 257 -32.54 -8.81 -27.09
N ILE A 258 -33.38 -9.41 -27.93
CA ILE A 258 -34.53 -8.75 -28.58
C ILE A 258 -35.81 -9.00 -27.77
N ASP A 259 -35.92 -10.17 -27.16
CA ASP A 259 -37.19 -10.66 -26.60
C ASP A 259 -37.13 -11.09 -25.14
N SER A 260 -35.93 -11.15 -24.56
CA SER A 260 -35.71 -11.58 -23.18
C SER A 260 -34.66 -10.74 -22.47
N ASP A 261 -34.56 -10.90 -21.15
CA ASP A 261 -33.49 -10.26 -20.40
C ASP A 261 -32.14 -10.89 -20.81
N PRO A 262 -31.18 -10.10 -21.34
CA PRO A 262 -29.91 -10.61 -21.80
C PRO A 262 -29.07 -11.18 -20.65
N THR A 263 -28.30 -12.21 -20.96
CA THR A 263 -27.35 -12.85 -20.03
C THR A 263 -25.95 -12.85 -20.64
N SER A 264 -24.96 -13.35 -19.90
CA SER A 264 -23.60 -13.54 -20.44
C SER A 264 -23.52 -14.58 -21.57
N ALA A 265 -24.59 -15.32 -21.84
CA ALA A 265 -24.73 -16.23 -22.98
C ALA A 265 -25.46 -15.59 -24.18
N SER A 266 -26.03 -14.38 -24.03
CA SER A 266 -26.70 -13.65 -25.11
C SER A 266 -25.70 -13.04 -26.09
N MET A 267 -26.19 -12.37 -27.13
CA MET A 267 -25.33 -11.74 -28.13
C MET A 267 -24.51 -10.61 -27.51
N GLN A 268 -23.22 -10.54 -27.82
CA GLN A 268 -22.36 -9.47 -27.35
C GLN A 268 -22.38 -8.30 -28.34
N VAL A 269 -22.41 -7.07 -27.83
CA VAL A 269 -22.17 -5.87 -28.65
C VAL A 269 -20.68 -5.82 -29.01
N GLU A 270 -20.37 -5.94 -30.30
CA GLU A 270 -18.98 -5.87 -30.79
C GLU A 270 -18.50 -4.42 -30.96
N ASP A 271 -19.33 -3.54 -31.55
CA ASP A 271 -19.04 -2.12 -31.72
C ASP A 271 -19.97 -1.26 -30.85
N LEU A 272 -19.44 -0.81 -29.71
CA LEU A 272 -20.15 0.05 -28.77
C LEU A 272 -20.46 1.44 -29.33
N ASN A 273 -19.75 1.94 -30.35
CA ASN A 273 -19.94 3.30 -30.84
C ASN A 273 -20.88 3.39 -32.05
N ASN A 274 -21.11 2.27 -32.74
CA ASN A 274 -21.85 2.23 -34.00
C ASN A 274 -22.76 1.00 -34.08
N PHE A 275 -23.44 0.67 -32.99
CA PHE A 275 -24.37 -0.45 -32.95
C PHE A 275 -25.63 -0.11 -33.78
N LYS A 276 -25.88 -0.87 -34.85
CA LYS A 276 -27.00 -0.63 -35.76
C LYS A 276 -28.11 -1.65 -35.57
N THR A 277 -29.35 -1.17 -35.54
CA THR A 277 -30.52 -2.04 -35.41
C THR A 277 -31.77 -1.46 -36.05
N LYS A 278 -32.68 -2.34 -36.49
CA LYS A 278 -34.05 -2.00 -36.92
C LYS A 278 -35.11 -2.51 -35.93
N GLU A 279 -34.68 -3.21 -34.89
CA GLU A 279 -35.58 -3.79 -33.90
C GLU A 279 -36.37 -2.72 -33.18
N LEU A 280 -37.61 -3.05 -32.78
CA LEU A 280 -38.50 -2.12 -32.07
C LEU A 280 -38.17 -2.02 -30.58
N LYS A 281 -37.59 -3.08 -30.03
CA LYS A 281 -37.14 -3.17 -28.64
C LYS A 281 -35.82 -3.94 -28.61
N LEU A 282 -34.94 -3.54 -27.72
CA LEU A 282 -33.73 -4.29 -27.39
C LEU A 282 -33.46 -4.09 -25.92
N ASP A 283 -33.05 -5.17 -25.27
CA ASP A 283 -32.64 -5.17 -23.89
C ASP A 283 -31.13 -5.33 -23.84
N PHE A 284 -30.46 -4.58 -22.96
CA PHE A 284 -29.00 -4.56 -22.85
C PHE A 284 -28.54 -4.80 -21.41
N LEU A 285 -27.50 -5.62 -21.22
CA LEU A 285 -26.89 -5.89 -19.92
C LEU A 285 -25.38 -5.66 -19.96
N CYS A 286 -24.87 -4.87 -19.02
CA CYS A 286 -23.44 -4.69 -18.81
C CYS A 286 -22.93 -5.71 -17.79
N VAL A 287 -21.81 -6.37 -18.06
CA VAL A 287 -21.18 -7.35 -17.17
C VAL A 287 -19.71 -7.00 -16.99
N ASP A 288 -19.21 -7.14 -15.76
CA ASP A 288 -17.78 -7.06 -15.41
C ASP A 288 -17.18 -8.46 -15.41
N SER A 289 -16.34 -8.76 -16.40
CA SER A 289 -15.68 -10.05 -16.57
C SER A 289 -14.66 -10.37 -15.47
N SER A 290 -14.20 -9.36 -14.71
CA SER A 290 -13.34 -9.57 -13.55
C SER A 290 -14.08 -10.10 -12.32
N GLY A 291 -15.42 -10.01 -12.32
CA GLY A 291 -16.28 -10.41 -11.20
C GLY A 291 -16.16 -9.50 -9.97
N VAL A 292 -15.51 -8.34 -10.10
CA VAL A 292 -15.34 -7.39 -8.99
C VAL A 292 -16.62 -6.60 -8.73
N ASN A 293 -17.29 -6.19 -9.81
CA ASN A 293 -18.54 -5.43 -9.74
C ASN A 293 -19.77 -6.34 -9.86
N GLU A 294 -20.86 -5.93 -9.21
CA GLU A 294 -22.15 -6.62 -9.31
C GLU A 294 -22.80 -6.28 -10.65
N THR A 295 -23.38 -7.28 -11.31
CA THR A 295 -24.21 -7.06 -12.49
C THR A 295 -25.43 -6.20 -12.11
N GLY A 296 -25.57 -5.05 -12.74
CA GLY A 296 -26.70 -4.15 -12.54
C GLY A 296 -27.93 -4.55 -13.35
N GLU A 297 -28.85 -3.59 -13.49
CA GLU A 297 -30.14 -3.81 -14.14
C GLU A 297 -30.03 -3.80 -15.67
N VAL A 298 -30.96 -4.51 -16.31
CA VAL A 298 -31.14 -4.51 -17.77
C VAL A 298 -31.64 -3.13 -18.21
N TYR A 299 -31.01 -2.59 -19.25
CA TYR A 299 -31.46 -1.38 -19.90
C TYR A 299 -32.41 -1.73 -21.04
N HIS A 300 -33.67 -1.30 -20.93
CA HIS A 300 -34.69 -1.50 -21.94
C HIS A 300 -34.72 -0.33 -22.94
N TRP A 301 -34.27 -0.59 -24.17
CA TRP A 301 -34.33 0.37 -25.26
C TRP A 301 -35.54 0.12 -26.15
N LYS A 302 -36.16 1.21 -26.63
CA LYS A 302 -37.30 1.17 -27.54
C LYS A 302 -37.05 2.10 -28.72
N ASN A 303 -37.24 1.57 -29.92
CA ASN A 303 -37.23 2.34 -31.14
C ASN A 303 -38.56 3.07 -31.31
N LYS A 304 -38.56 4.11 -32.17
CA LYS A 304 -39.75 4.85 -32.54
C LYS A 304 -40.31 4.31 -33.86
N ILE A 305 -41.63 4.15 -33.91
CA ILE A 305 -42.37 3.87 -35.14
C ILE A 305 -42.91 5.19 -35.67
N GLU A 306 -42.60 5.49 -36.92
CA GLU A 306 -43.12 6.63 -37.65
C GLU A 306 -44.10 6.15 -38.71
N LEU A 307 -45.30 6.74 -38.75
CA LEU A 307 -46.32 6.42 -39.75
C LEU A 307 -46.31 7.51 -40.83
N LYS A 308 -45.89 7.16 -42.05
CA LYS A 308 -46.03 8.00 -43.23
C LYS A 308 -47.30 7.62 -43.98
N TYR A 309 -47.91 8.61 -44.62
CA TYR A 309 -49.09 8.40 -45.45
C TYR A 309 -48.99 9.17 -46.76
N SER A 310 -49.62 8.63 -47.80
CA SER A 310 -49.77 9.28 -49.11
C SER A 310 -51.18 9.06 -49.61
N GLU A 311 -51.80 10.12 -50.12
CA GLU A 311 -53.14 10.05 -50.71
C GLU A 311 -53.05 10.23 -52.22
N PHE A 312 -53.80 9.43 -52.96
CA PHE A 312 -53.85 9.54 -54.42
C PHE A 312 -55.22 9.14 -54.97
N ILE A 313 -55.52 9.63 -56.17
CA ILE A 313 -56.78 9.33 -56.87
C ILE A 313 -56.45 8.41 -58.04
N LYS A 314 -57.16 7.28 -58.13
CA LYS A 314 -57.05 6.32 -59.24
C LYS A 314 -58.44 5.85 -59.62
N ASN A 315 -58.79 5.95 -60.91
CA ASN A 315 -60.11 5.54 -61.43
C ASN A 315 -61.30 6.14 -60.64
N ASN A 316 -61.26 7.44 -60.36
CA ASN A 316 -62.28 8.16 -59.58
C ASN A 316 -62.45 7.72 -58.10
N ASN A 317 -61.59 6.84 -57.59
CA ASN A 317 -61.56 6.43 -56.18
C ASN A 317 -60.35 7.06 -55.47
N ARG A 318 -60.55 7.48 -54.21
CA ARG A 318 -59.49 8.01 -53.32
C ARG A 318 -58.84 6.84 -52.57
N TYR A 319 -57.53 6.73 -52.67
CA TYR A 319 -56.71 5.74 -51.97
C TYR A 319 -55.81 6.43 -50.97
N MET A 320 -55.50 5.72 -49.88
CA MET A 320 -54.52 6.11 -48.88
C MET A 320 -53.53 4.96 -48.72
N GLU A 321 -52.25 5.25 -48.92
CA GLU A 321 -51.16 4.34 -48.63
C GLU A 321 -50.58 4.72 -47.26
N LEU A 322 -50.43 3.72 -46.39
CA LEU A 322 -49.84 3.87 -45.06
C LEU A 322 -48.54 3.06 -45.01
N LYS A 323 -47.47 3.66 -44.51
CA LYS A 323 -46.18 3.00 -44.34
C LYS A 323 -45.63 3.27 -42.94
N ALA A 324 -45.39 2.21 -42.18
CA ALA A 324 -44.72 2.28 -40.89
C ALA A 324 -43.20 2.17 -41.10
N ILE A 325 -42.43 2.97 -40.36
CA ILE A 325 -40.97 3.01 -40.43
C ILE A 325 -40.42 2.96 -38.99
N PRO A 326 -39.72 1.88 -38.58
CA PRO A 326 -39.46 0.64 -39.33
C PRO A 326 -40.74 -0.19 -39.56
N ASP A 327 -40.66 -1.21 -40.41
CA ASP A 327 -41.81 -2.03 -40.81
C ASP A 327 -42.55 -2.59 -39.58
N ALA A 328 -43.85 -2.32 -39.50
CA ALA A 328 -44.72 -2.78 -38.43
C ALA A 328 -46.14 -3.02 -38.94
N THR A 329 -46.89 -3.89 -38.27
CA THR A 329 -48.29 -4.17 -38.63
C THR A 329 -49.17 -2.96 -38.31
N ILE A 330 -49.75 -2.35 -39.34
CA ILE A 330 -50.69 -1.24 -39.21
C ILE A 330 -52.10 -1.80 -39.07
N LYS A 331 -52.81 -1.41 -38.01
CA LYS A 331 -54.24 -1.71 -37.82
C LYS A 331 -55.00 -0.38 -37.85
N TYR A 332 -56.07 -0.32 -38.64
CA TYR A 332 -56.92 0.87 -38.75
C TYR A 332 -58.40 0.51 -38.57
N THR A 333 -59.20 1.47 -38.12
CA THR A 333 -60.65 1.36 -37.98
C THR A 333 -61.31 2.48 -38.78
N SER A 334 -62.21 2.15 -39.70
CA SER A 334 -63.05 3.15 -40.36
C SER A 334 -64.35 3.33 -39.60
N ALA A 335 -64.58 4.51 -39.03
CA ALA A 335 -65.91 4.87 -38.53
C ALA A 335 -66.79 5.25 -39.73
N VAL A 336 -67.85 4.48 -39.96
CA VAL A 336 -68.91 4.85 -40.90
C VAL A 336 -69.87 5.74 -40.14
N SER A 337 -69.79 7.06 -40.36
CA SER A 337 -70.81 7.99 -39.93
C SER A 337 -72.04 7.78 -40.82
N PHE A 338 -73.12 7.24 -40.25
CA PHE A 338 -74.41 7.06 -40.92
C PHE A 338 -75.16 8.38 -41.11
#